data_AF-A0A2E4S892-F1
#
_entry.id   AF-A0A2E4S892-F1
#
_cell.length_a   1.000
_cell.length_b   1.000
_cell.length_c   1.000
_cell.angle_alpha   90.00
_cell.angle_beta   90.00
_cell.angle_gamma   90.00
#
_symmetry.space_group_name_H-M   'P 1'
#
loop_
_entity.id
_entity.type
_entity.pdbx_description
1 polymer ?
#
loop_
_entity_poly.entity_id
_entity_poly.type
_entity_poly.pdbx_seq_one_letter_code
_entity_poly.pdbx_strand_id
1 'polypeptide(L)'
;MYYRTNEARDNFKKSINQINTLSAKVYSDYKSKSALYNELLSNIINQNLEPFKSISVEKIAFNNVYMAIGTKKSEVFSLNKRFEKIASGKSKIQSSEPEWDELKAIKKQMSQKGEEMNTLLREYTKISNQLGNKITQSGFRSINKTEFIDQINRNQESLKTSISEIFKNVNIYRTEIENAYNNKLINDSIYYLKLTILNEMSVVTRTVREAKKSIQMHESHFLEKTKNHEKVWTGENTIVNESLIEIKKQIRIIKSAQAQFNTLSKNLNI
;
A
#
# COMPACT_ATOMS: atom_id res chain seq x y z
N MET A 1 -30.43 30.22 46.26
CA MET A 1 -29.58 30.21 45.04
C MET A 1 -30.37 29.51 43.92
N TYR A 2 -30.14 29.78 42.63
CA TYR A 2 -30.87 29.09 41.56
C TYR A 2 -30.00 28.92 40.30
N TYR A 3 -30.36 27.96 39.45
CA TYR A 3 -29.80 27.79 38.11
C TYR A 3 -30.85 28.18 37.08
N ARG A 4 -30.45 28.95 36.06
CA ARG A 4 -31.27 29.13 34.87
C ARG A 4 -31.11 27.90 33.98
N THR A 5 -32.22 27.28 33.61
CA THR A 5 -32.19 26.07 32.79
C THR A 5 -31.64 26.36 31.39
N ASN A 6 -31.89 27.55 30.84
CA ASN A 6 -31.34 27.97 29.55
C ASN A 6 -29.80 28.05 29.54
N GLU A 7 -29.18 28.63 30.57
CA GLU A 7 -27.71 28.71 30.65
C GLU A 7 -27.07 27.32 30.75
N ALA A 8 -27.68 26.42 31.55
CA ALA A 8 -27.22 25.03 31.64
C ALA A 8 -27.38 24.30 30.31
N ARG A 9 -28.53 24.47 29.65
CA ARG A 9 -28.83 23.89 28.33
C ARG A 9 -27.84 24.37 27.26
N ASP A 10 -27.49 25.66 27.25
CA ASP A 10 -26.53 26.20 26.30
C ASP A 10 -25.12 25.63 26.51
N ASN A 11 -24.69 25.44 27.75
CA ASN A 11 -23.41 24.80 28.07
C ASN A 11 -23.38 23.32 27.67
N PHE A 12 -24.46 22.57 27.90
CA PHE A 12 -24.57 21.18 27.46
C PHE A 12 -24.59 21.10 25.93
N LYS A 13 -25.35 21.95 25.25
CA LYS A 13 -25.35 22.04 23.77
C LYS A 13 -23.96 22.32 23.21
N LYS A 14 -23.21 23.27 23.78
CA LYS A 14 -21.82 23.55 23.37
C LYS A 14 -20.95 22.30 23.50
N SER A 15 -21.02 21.61 24.64
CA SER A 15 -20.24 20.39 24.90
C SER A 15 -20.60 19.27 23.91
N ILE A 16 -21.89 19.05 23.66
CA ILE A 16 -22.39 18.03 22.71
C ILE A 16 -21.97 18.36 21.28
N ASN A 17 -22.08 19.62 20.87
CA ASN A 17 -21.67 20.05 19.53
C ASN A 17 -20.17 19.83 19.32
N GLN A 18 -19.33 20.18 20.30
CA GLN A 18 -17.90 19.91 20.26
C GLN A 18 -17.61 18.40 20.13
N ILE A 19 -18.25 17.57 20.95
CA ILE A 19 -18.10 16.10 20.88
C ILE A 19 -18.54 15.55 19.53
N ASN A 20 -19.64 16.05 18.97
CA ASN A 20 -20.11 15.64 17.64
C ASN A 20 -19.12 16.00 16.54
N THR A 21 -18.59 17.23 16.54
CA THR A 21 -17.59 17.66 15.57
C THR A 21 -16.33 16.82 15.65
N LEU A 22 -15.83 16.54 16.86
CA LEU A 22 -14.63 15.73 17.07
C LEU A 22 -14.86 14.26 16.68
N SER A 23 -16.01 13.70 17.05
CA SER A 23 -16.38 12.32 16.70
C SER A 23 -16.53 12.14 15.18
N ALA A 24 -17.02 13.16 14.46
CA ALA A 24 -17.11 13.11 13.01
C ALA A 24 -15.72 13.05 12.34
N LYS A 25 -14.75 13.80 12.87
CA LYS A 25 -13.35 13.73 12.41
C LYS A 25 -12.74 12.36 12.67
N VAL A 26 -12.92 11.83 13.89
CA VAL A 26 -12.48 10.49 14.28
C VAL A 26 -13.11 9.43 13.37
N TYR A 27 -14.40 9.52 13.09
CA TYR A 27 -15.09 8.59 12.19
C TYR A 27 -14.53 8.61 10.76
N SER A 28 -14.28 9.80 10.22
CA SER A 28 -13.69 9.95 8.88
C SER A 28 -12.30 9.31 8.80
N ASP A 29 -11.43 9.61 9.76
CA ASP A 29 -10.10 9.00 9.87
C ASP A 29 -10.18 7.48 10.05
N TYR A 30 -11.04 7.01 10.95
CA TYR A 30 -11.29 5.58 11.18
C TYR A 30 -11.68 4.85 9.90
N LYS A 31 -12.61 5.42 9.13
CA LYS A 31 -13.04 4.84 7.85
C LYS A 31 -11.88 4.77 6.86
N SER A 32 -11.09 5.83 6.73
CA SER A 32 -9.94 5.89 5.84
C SER A 32 -8.86 4.87 6.22
N LYS A 33 -8.41 4.85 7.49
CA LYS A 33 -7.38 3.92 7.97
C LYS A 33 -7.84 2.47 7.90
N SER A 34 -9.11 2.20 8.20
CA SER A 34 -9.67 0.86 8.11
C SER A 34 -9.76 0.37 6.66
N ALA A 35 -10.15 1.23 5.72
CA ALA A 35 -10.14 0.91 4.30
C ALA A 35 -8.72 0.56 3.84
N LEU A 36 -7.73 1.39 4.18
CA LEU A 36 -6.32 1.14 3.85
C LEU A 36 -5.81 -0.21 4.40
N TYR A 37 -6.12 -0.51 5.67
CA TYR A 37 -5.76 -1.79 6.28
C TYR A 37 -6.43 -2.96 5.57
N ASN A 38 -7.72 -2.86 5.25
CA ASN A 38 -8.48 -3.92 4.59
C ASN A 38 -8.00 -4.16 3.15
N GLU A 39 -7.65 -3.09 2.42
CA GLU A 39 -7.01 -3.19 1.10
C GLU A 39 -5.67 -3.93 1.19
N LEU A 40 -4.84 -3.61 2.18
CA LEU A 40 -3.59 -4.33 2.40
C LEU A 40 -3.86 -5.81 2.74
N LEU A 41 -4.75 -6.06 3.71
CA LEU A 41 -5.13 -7.39 4.19
C LEU A 41 -5.56 -8.31 3.03
N SER A 42 -6.35 -7.80 2.07
CA SER A 42 -6.82 -8.61 0.94
C SER A 42 -5.71 -9.08 0.00
N ASN A 43 -4.50 -8.52 0.14
CA ASN A 43 -3.32 -8.87 -0.65
C ASN A 43 -2.30 -9.71 0.12
N ILE A 44 -2.52 -10.01 1.41
CA ILE A 44 -1.59 -10.76 2.26
C ILE A 44 -1.86 -12.26 2.17
N ILE A 45 -0.80 -13.05 2.01
CA ILE A 45 -0.88 -14.52 1.98
C ILE A 45 -1.03 -15.07 3.41
N ASN A 46 -0.15 -14.67 4.33
CA ASN A 46 -0.17 -15.15 5.72
C ASN A 46 -0.17 -13.99 6.72
N GLN A 47 -1.28 -13.82 7.44
CA GLN A 47 -1.47 -12.70 8.35
C GLN A 47 -0.62 -12.79 9.63
N ASN A 48 -0.05 -13.97 9.92
CA ASN A 48 0.73 -14.22 11.12
C ASN A 48 2.23 -13.95 10.93
N LEU A 49 2.66 -13.55 9.74
CA LEU A 49 4.05 -13.20 9.46
C LEU A 49 4.29 -11.70 9.60
N GLU A 50 5.49 -11.36 10.08
CA GLU A 50 5.97 -9.98 10.01
C GLU A 50 6.15 -9.54 8.54
N PRO A 51 5.98 -8.25 8.23
CA PRO A 51 5.61 -7.15 9.14
C PRO A 51 4.08 -7.01 9.35
N PHE A 52 3.25 -7.83 8.68
CA PHE A 52 1.80 -7.67 8.72
C PHE A 52 1.22 -7.98 10.10
N LYS A 53 1.75 -8.99 10.81
CA LYS A 53 1.35 -9.32 12.19
C LYS A 53 1.41 -8.08 13.10
N SER A 54 2.51 -7.33 13.07
CA SER A 54 2.64 -6.09 13.84
C SER A 54 1.59 -5.04 13.46
N ILE A 55 1.26 -4.90 12.17
CA ILE A 55 0.20 -3.98 11.70
C ILE A 55 -1.16 -4.40 12.25
N SER A 56 -1.47 -5.70 12.25
CA SER A 56 -2.73 -6.22 12.79
C SER A 56 -2.89 -5.94 14.29
N VAL A 57 -1.81 -6.00 15.08
CA VAL A 57 -1.84 -5.62 16.50
C VAL A 57 -2.23 -4.15 16.67
N GLU A 58 -1.61 -3.24 15.91
CA GLU A 58 -1.98 -1.81 15.95
C GLU A 58 -3.41 -1.58 15.49
N LYS A 59 -3.89 -2.35 14.50
CA LYS A 59 -5.28 -2.26 14.03
C LYS A 59 -6.28 -2.65 15.12
N ILE A 60 -5.96 -3.63 15.95
CA ILE A 60 -6.80 -4.01 17.09
C ILE A 60 -6.84 -2.88 18.12
N ALA A 61 -5.69 -2.32 18.49
CA ALA A 61 -5.63 -1.18 19.42
C ALA A 61 -6.42 0.03 18.88
N PHE A 62 -6.29 0.30 17.58
CA PHE A 62 -7.03 1.35 16.88
C PHE A 62 -8.56 1.16 16.96
N ASN A 63 -9.04 -0.07 16.73
CA ASN A 63 -10.46 -0.40 16.86
C ASN A 63 -10.96 -0.20 18.29
N ASN A 64 -10.20 -0.65 19.28
CA ASN A 64 -10.59 -0.57 20.69
C ASN A 64 -10.79 0.88 21.14
N VAL A 65 -9.86 1.77 20.80
CA VAL A 65 -9.98 3.19 21.18
C VAL A 65 -11.08 3.90 20.41
N TYR A 66 -11.29 3.57 19.14
CA TYR A 66 -12.45 4.07 18.38
C TYR A 66 -13.79 3.68 19.05
N MET A 67 -13.93 2.42 19.47
CA MET A 67 -15.12 1.94 20.18
C MET A 67 -15.30 2.63 21.53
N ALA A 68 -14.21 2.85 22.29
CA ALA A 68 -14.25 3.55 23.57
C ALA A 68 -14.77 5.00 23.43
N ILE A 69 -14.38 5.70 22.36
CA ILE A 69 -14.92 7.03 22.02
C ILE A 69 -16.44 6.97 21.79
N GLY A 70 -16.92 5.97 21.05
CA GLY A 70 -18.36 5.76 20.80
C GLY A 70 -19.16 5.52 22.08
N THR A 71 -18.63 4.70 23.00
CA THR A 71 -19.21 4.48 24.32
C THR A 71 -19.27 5.78 25.13
N LYS A 72 -18.15 6.52 25.18
CA LYS A 72 -18.07 7.78 25.94
C LYS A 72 -19.03 8.84 25.41
N LYS A 73 -19.16 8.94 24.08
CA LYS A 73 -20.16 9.79 23.44
C LYS A 73 -21.57 9.44 23.90
N SER A 74 -21.93 8.16 23.93
CA SER A 74 -23.26 7.70 24.36
C SER A 74 -23.56 8.03 25.83
N GLU A 75 -22.57 7.95 26.71
CA GLU A 75 -22.68 8.37 28.12
C GLU A 75 -23.02 9.87 28.23
N VAL A 76 -22.29 10.74 27.52
CA VAL A 76 -22.54 12.19 27.49
C VAL A 76 -23.95 12.51 26.98
N PHE A 77 -24.40 11.83 25.92
CA PHE A 77 -25.75 12.02 25.40
C PHE A 77 -26.83 11.58 26.40
N SER A 78 -26.58 10.51 27.16
CA SER A 78 -27.47 10.05 28.23
C SER A 78 -27.56 11.08 29.37
N LEU A 79 -26.44 11.71 29.75
CA LEU A 79 -26.44 12.81 30.72
C LEU A 79 -27.24 14.01 30.24
N ASN A 80 -27.13 14.36 28.96
CA ASN A 80 -27.94 15.43 28.38
C ASN A 80 -29.44 15.11 28.38
N LYS A 81 -29.82 13.86 28.06
CA LYS A 81 -31.23 13.43 28.12
C LYS A 81 -31.77 13.51 29.55
N ARG A 82 -30.98 13.11 30.55
CA ARG A 82 -31.33 13.26 31.97
C ARG A 82 -31.52 14.73 32.34
N PHE A 83 -30.61 15.60 31.89
CA PHE A 83 -30.75 17.05 32.10
C PHE A 83 -32.05 17.60 31.50
N GLU A 84 -32.37 17.26 30.24
CA GLU A 84 -33.60 17.76 29.61
C GLU A 84 -34.86 17.26 30.32
N LYS A 85 -34.83 16.05 30.90
CA LYS A 85 -35.95 15.54 31.71
C LYS A 85 -36.18 16.37 32.97
N ILE A 86 -35.13 16.70 33.71
CA ILE A 86 -35.25 17.51 34.94
C ILE A 86 -35.56 18.99 34.67
N ALA A 87 -35.12 19.51 33.52
CA ALA A 87 -35.31 20.90 33.12
C ALA A 87 -36.61 21.14 32.32
N SER A 88 -37.39 20.09 32.03
CA SER A 88 -38.60 20.17 31.22
C SER A 88 -39.64 21.08 31.89
N GLY A 89 -40.16 22.06 31.15
CA GLY A 89 -41.14 23.02 31.67
C GLY A 89 -40.62 24.01 32.71
N LYS A 90 -39.35 23.91 33.14
CA LYS A 90 -38.74 24.77 34.16
C LYS A 90 -37.84 25.82 33.53
N SER A 91 -38.01 27.09 33.90
CA SER A 91 -37.10 28.19 33.51
C SER A 91 -35.94 28.37 34.52
N LYS A 92 -36.16 27.96 35.76
CA LYS A 92 -35.19 27.97 36.86
C LYS A 92 -35.38 26.74 37.73
N ILE A 93 -34.30 26.26 38.34
CA ILE A 93 -34.32 25.24 39.40
C ILE A 93 -33.69 25.88 40.64
N GLN A 94 -34.45 25.98 41.72
CA GLN A 94 -34.00 26.59 42.98
C GLN A 94 -33.22 25.59 43.84
N SER A 95 -32.37 26.10 44.74
CA SER A 95 -31.58 25.26 45.63
C SER A 95 -32.38 24.48 46.68
N SER A 96 -33.65 24.83 46.86
CA SER A 96 -34.60 24.11 47.72
C SER A 96 -35.35 23.00 46.99
N GLU A 97 -35.25 22.92 45.66
CA GLU A 97 -35.92 21.88 44.86
C GLU A 97 -35.13 20.56 44.92
N PRO A 98 -35.80 19.40 44.97
CA PRO A 98 -35.12 18.10 45.02
C PRO A 98 -34.28 17.82 43.75
N GLU A 99 -34.61 18.42 42.61
CA GLU A 99 -33.86 18.29 41.36
C GLU A 99 -32.52 19.05 41.37
N TRP A 100 -32.29 19.92 42.37
CA TRP A 100 -31.06 20.71 42.48
C TRP A 100 -29.81 19.84 42.57
N ASP A 101 -29.85 18.80 43.41
CA ASP A 101 -28.72 17.92 43.62
C ASP A 101 -28.48 17.01 42.41
N GLU A 102 -29.55 16.58 41.72
CA GLU A 102 -29.42 15.84 40.46
C GLU A 102 -28.78 16.72 39.38
N LEU A 103 -29.16 17.99 39.25
CA LEU A 103 -28.55 18.92 38.30
C LEU A 103 -27.05 19.13 38.58
N LYS A 104 -26.67 19.28 39.85
CA LYS A 104 -25.25 19.36 40.26
C LYS A 104 -24.49 18.10 39.89
N ALA A 105 -25.07 16.93 40.14
CA ALA A 105 -24.47 15.65 39.80
C ALA A 105 -24.27 15.49 38.29
N ILE A 106 -25.27 15.85 37.47
CA ILE A 106 -25.18 15.80 36.01
C ILE A 106 -24.08 16.73 35.50
N LYS A 107 -24.01 17.98 36.01
CA LYS A 107 -22.95 18.93 35.62
C LYS A 107 -21.56 18.39 35.93
N LYS A 108 -21.36 17.83 37.14
CA LYS A 108 -20.09 17.23 37.55
C LYS A 108 -19.71 16.05 36.65
N GLN A 109 -20.65 15.13 36.41
CA GLN A 109 -20.42 13.98 35.53
C GLN A 109 -20.13 14.40 34.09
N MET A 110 -20.81 15.42 33.57
CA MET A 110 -20.57 15.93 32.22
C MET A 110 -19.14 16.47 32.07
N SER A 111 -18.66 17.24 33.05
CA SER A 111 -17.27 17.75 33.06
C SER A 111 -16.27 16.60 33.05
N GLN A 112 -16.45 15.63 33.96
CA GLN A 112 -15.59 14.46 34.06
C GLN A 112 -15.56 13.64 32.76
N LYS A 113 -16.73 13.38 32.15
CA LYS A 113 -16.81 12.65 30.88
C LYS A 113 -16.22 13.43 29.71
N GLY A 114 -16.29 14.76 29.74
CA GLY A 114 -15.59 15.63 28.79
C GLY A 114 -14.06 15.49 28.86
N GLU A 115 -13.49 15.45 30.07
CA GLU A 115 -12.05 15.23 30.28
C GLU A 115 -11.61 13.82 29.86
N GLU A 116 -12.39 12.79 30.21
CA GLU A 116 -12.17 11.41 29.76
C GLU A 116 -12.19 11.33 28.22
N MET A 117 -13.16 12.01 27.57
CA MET A 117 -13.26 12.08 26.11
C MET A 117 -12.02 12.74 25.49
N ASN A 118 -11.54 13.86 26.05
CA ASN A 118 -10.32 14.52 25.56
C ASN A 118 -9.09 13.62 25.66
N THR A 119 -9.01 12.81 26.72
CA THR A 119 -7.93 11.83 26.89
C THR A 119 -7.99 10.75 25.81
N LEU A 120 -9.18 10.17 25.58
CA LEU A 120 -9.41 9.18 24.52
C LEU A 120 -9.09 9.73 23.13
N LEU A 121 -9.38 11.01 22.85
CA LEU A 121 -9.07 11.64 21.57
C LEU A 121 -7.56 11.80 21.32
N ARG A 122 -6.79 12.12 22.37
CA ARG A 122 -5.32 12.17 22.27
C ARG A 122 -4.74 10.78 22.03
N GLU A 123 -5.25 9.79 22.77
CA GLU A 123 -4.86 8.39 22.60
C GLU A 123 -5.20 7.88 21.20
N TYR A 124 -6.41 8.16 20.70
CA TYR A 124 -6.83 7.82 19.35
C TYR A 124 -5.88 8.41 18.30
N THR A 125 -5.53 9.69 18.44
CA THR A 125 -4.62 10.37 17.51
C THR A 125 -3.25 9.68 17.49
N LYS A 126 -2.72 9.33 18.67
CA LYS A 126 -1.46 8.60 18.79
C LYS A 126 -1.53 7.24 18.08
N ILE A 127 -2.54 6.43 18.38
CA ILE A 127 -2.69 5.08 17.82
C ILE A 127 -2.98 5.12 16.32
N SER A 128 -3.81 6.05 15.84
CA SER A 128 -4.07 6.25 14.41
C SER A 128 -2.77 6.54 13.64
N ASN A 129 -1.92 7.40 14.20
CA ASN A 129 -0.61 7.70 13.64
C ASN A 129 0.33 6.48 13.68
N GLN A 130 0.34 5.72 14.79
CA GLN A 130 1.13 4.51 14.90
C GLN A 130 0.74 3.46 13.85
N LEU A 131 -0.56 3.21 13.65
CA LEU A 131 -1.05 2.32 12.59
C LEU A 131 -0.60 2.81 11.20
N GLY A 132 -0.78 4.10 10.90
CA GLY A 132 -0.35 4.67 9.63
C GLY A 132 1.16 4.55 9.39
N ASN A 133 1.96 4.78 10.43
CA ASN A 133 3.42 4.67 10.38
C ASN A 133 3.86 3.21 10.18
N LYS A 134 3.26 2.26 10.90
CA LYS A 134 3.55 0.83 10.73
C LYS A 134 3.27 0.36 9.31
N ILE A 135 2.14 0.77 8.72
CA ILE A 135 1.85 0.48 7.31
C ILE A 135 2.92 1.10 6.40
N THR A 136 3.26 2.38 6.60
CA THR A 136 4.20 3.11 5.72
C THR A 136 5.63 2.57 5.78
N GLN A 137 6.07 2.10 6.95
CA GLN A 137 7.42 1.60 7.23
C GLN A 137 7.57 0.09 7.04
N SER A 138 6.49 -0.63 6.78
CA SER A 138 6.49 -2.10 6.61
C SER A 138 7.16 -2.60 5.32
N GLY A 139 7.52 -1.72 4.40
CA GLY A 139 7.96 -2.11 3.05
C GLY A 139 6.82 -2.46 2.10
N PHE A 140 5.57 -2.51 2.57
CA PHE A 140 4.41 -2.61 1.68
C PHE A 140 4.24 -1.33 0.85
N ARG A 141 3.94 -1.51 -0.44
CA ARG A 141 3.70 -0.41 -1.39
C ARG A 141 2.54 -0.76 -2.29
N SER A 142 1.59 0.17 -2.42
CA SER A 142 0.56 0.06 -3.44
C SER A 142 1.09 0.51 -4.79
N ILE A 143 0.78 -0.24 -5.83
CA ILE A 143 1.05 0.13 -7.23
C ILE A 143 -0.26 0.25 -7.99
N ASN A 144 -0.26 1.12 -9.00
CA ASN A 144 -1.33 1.18 -9.99
C ASN A 144 -1.15 0.00 -10.95
N LYS A 145 -2.15 -0.88 -11.00
CA LYS A 145 -2.12 -2.09 -11.82
C LYS A 145 -1.97 -1.76 -13.31
N THR A 146 -2.73 -0.78 -13.81
CA THR A 146 -2.73 -0.38 -15.22
C THR A 146 -1.37 0.16 -15.63
N GLU A 147 -0.81 1.08 -14.83
CA GLU A 147 0.52 1.64 -15.11
C GLU A 147 1.61 0.56 -15.11
N PHE A 148 1.55 -0.39 -14.17
CA PHE A 148 2.49 -1.50 -14.12
C PHE A 148 2.41 -2.37 -15.38
N ILE A 149 1.20 -2.75 -15.80
CA ILE A 149 0.97 -3.56 -17.00
C ILE A 149 1.46 -2.82 -18.26
N ASP A 150 1.13 -1.54 -18.39
CA ASP A 150 1.56 -0.73 -19.54
C ASP A 150 3.08 -0.64 -19.64
N GLN A 151 3.77 -0.51 -18.51
CA GLN A 151 5.23 -0.51 -18.48
C GLN A 151 5.81 -1.87 -18.89
N ILE A 152 5.25 -2.98 -18.39
CA ILE A 152 5.70 -4.32 -18.78
C ILE A 152 5.50 -4.54 -20.28
N ASN A 153 4.33 -4.21 -20.83
CA ASN A 153 4.02 -4.36 -22.25
C ASN A 153 4.96 -3.54 -23.14
N ARG A 154 5.17 -2.26 -22.83
CA ARG A 154 6.10 -1.40 -23.59
C ARG A 154 7.52 -1.95 -23.58
N ASN A 155 7.99 -2.41 -22.41
CA ASN A 155 9.32 -2.99 -22.28
C ASN A 155 9.44 -4.32 -23.05
N GLN A 156 8.39 -5.15 -23.07
CA GLN A 156 8.39 -6.41 -23.83
C GLN A 156 8.42 -6.19 -25.35
N GLU A 157 7.71 -5.18 -25.86
CA GLU A 157 7.73 -4.83 -27.28
C GLU A 157 9.08 -4.23 -27.68
N SER A 158 9.63 -3.30 -26.89
CA SER A 158 10.98 -2.79 -27.11
C SER A 158 12.03 -3.91 -27.14
N LEU A 159 11.95 -4.84 -26.18
CA LEU A 159 12.83 -6.01 -26.12
C LEU A 159 12.65 -6.93 -27.33
N LYS A 160 11.43 -7.11 -27.83
CA LYS A 160 11.14 -7.92 -29.03
C LYS A 160 11.91 -7.38 -30.24
N THR A 161 11.83 -6.06 -30.46
CA THR A 161 12.50 -5.38 -31.55
C THR A 161 14.01 -5.53 -31.44
N SER A 162 14.59 -5.23 -30.27
CA SER A 162 16.04 -5.36 -30.07
C SER A 162 16.55 -6.79 -30.25
N ILE A 163 15.82 -7.81 -29.77
CA ILE A 163 16.19 -9.22 -29.99
C ILE A 163 16.16 -9.56 -31.49
N SER A 164 15.13 -9.09 -32.21
CA SER A 164 14.98 -9.37 -33.65
C SER A 164 16.13 -8.76 -34.46
N GLU A 165 16.52 -7.52 -34.13
CA GLU A 165 17.65 -6.85 -34.76
C GLU A 165 18.97 -7.59 -34.49
N ILE A 166 19.19 -8.01 -33.25
CA ILE A 166 20.35 -8.81 -32.86
C ILE A 166 20.43 -10.10 -33.69
N PHE A 167 19.33 -10.85 -33.82
CA PHE A 167 19.32 -12.09 -34.61
C PHE A 167 19.65 -11.84 -36.08
N LYS A 168 19.11 -10.76 -36.66
CA LYS A 168 19.40 -10.38 -38.03
C LYS A 168 20.89 -10.10 -38.22
N ASN A 169 21.51 -9.36 -37.30
CA ASN A 169 22.92 -9.01 -37.37
C ASN A 169 23.83 -10.22 -37.20
N VAL A 170 23.54 -11.13 -36.26
CA VAL A 170 24.32 -12.39 -36.10
C VAL A 170 24.31 -13.22 -37.37
N ASN A 171 23.17 -13.32 -38.06
CA ASN A 171 23.09 -14.04 -39.34
C ASN A 171 23.88 -13.34 -40.45
N ILE A 172 23.81 -12.01 -40.53
CA ILE A 172 24.60 -11.23 -41.50
C ILE A 172 26.10 -11.46 -41.27
N TYR A 173 26.56 -11.33 -40.03
CA TYR A 173 27.97 -11.55 -39.70
C TYR A 173 28.43 -12.97 -40.02
N ARG A 174 27.58 -13.98 -39.77
CA ARG A 174 27.91 -15.37 -40.13
C ARG A 174 28.16 -15.49 -41.63
N THR A 175 27.26 -14.97 -42.47
CA THR A 175 27.41 -14.98 -43.93
C THR A 175 28.66 -14.22 -44.37
N GLU A 176 28.94 -13.07 -43.78
CA GLU A 176 30.14 -12.27 -44.09
C GLU A 176 31.43 -13.01 -43.76
N ILE A 177 31.48 -13.69 -42.60
CA ILE A 177 32.64 -14.46 -42.16
C ILE A 177 32.83 -15.71 -43.04
N GLU A 178 31.76 -16.42 -43.39
CA GLU A 178 31.80 -17.56 -44.31
C GLU A 178 32.32 -17.14 -45.69
N ASN A 179 31.82 -16.02 -46.23
CA ASN A 179 32.29 -15.49 -47.51
C ASN A 179 33.75 -15.04 -47.44
N ALA A 180 34.17 -14.37 -46.37
CA ALA A 180 35.56 -13.94 -46.20
C ALA A 180 36.51 -15.15 -46.15
N TYR A 181 36.11 -16.23 -45.47
CA TYR A 181 36.88 -17.46 -45.40
C TYR A 181 36.96 -18.17 -46.76
N ASN A 182 35.82 -18.35 -47.44
CA ASN A 182 35.77 -19.00 -48.75
C ASN A 182 36.57 -18.25 -49.82
N ASN A 183 36.62 -16.92 -49.74
CA ASN A 183 37.42 -16.06 -50.62
C ASN A 183 38.88 -15.88 -50.15
N LYS A 184 39.32 -16.62 -49.12
CA LYS A 184 40.68 -16.58 -48.55
C LYS A 184 41.12 -15.18 -48.06
N LEU A 185 40.16 -14.34 -47.67
CA LEU A 185 40.41 -13.02 -47.08
C LEU A 185 40.80 -13.10 -45.60
N ILE A 186 40.46 -14.20 -44.94
CA ILE A 186 40.85 -14.51 -43.56
C ILE A 186 41.42 -15.93 -43.48
N ASN A 187 42.31 -16.16 -42.50
CA ASN A 187 42.88 -17.49 -42.24
C ASN A 187 42.00 -18.31 -41.27
N ASP A 188 42.28 -19.61 -41.17
CA ASP A 188 41.58 -20.57 -40.31
C ASP A 188 41.49 -20.09 -38.86
N SER A 189 42.58 -19.56 -38.30
CA SER A 189 42.62 -19.08 -36.91
C SER A 189 41.63 -17.93 -36.67
N ILE A 190 41.56 -16.96 -37.59
CA ILE A 190 40.63 -15.83 -37.51
C ILE A 190 39.20 -16.32 -37.72
N TYR A 191 38.99 -17.24 -38.66
CA TYR A 191 37.68 -17.84 -38.92
C TYR A 191 37.12 -18.56 -37.69
N TYR A 192 37.90 -19.44 -37.06
CA TYR A 192 37.46 -20.17 -35.86
C TYR A 192 37.25 -19.24 -34.66
N LEU A 193 38.08 -18.20 -34.50
CA LEU A 193 37.87 -17.18 -33.45
C LEU A 193 36.52 -16.46 -33.65
N LYS A 194 36.25 -15.96 -34.85
CA LYS A 194 35.00 -15.24 -35.15
C LYS A 194 33.77 -16.15 -35.07
N LEU A 195 33.87 -17.41 -35.48
CA LEU A 195 32.81 -18.42 -35.27
C LEU A 195 32.52 -18.66 -33.79
N THR A 196 33.56 -18.73 -32.96
CA THR A 196 33.41 -18.90 -31.50
C THR A 196 32.62 -17.72 -30.91
N ILE A 197 32.98 -16.49 -31.29
CA ILE A 197 32.26 -15.28 -30.87
C ILE A 197 30.79 -15.32 -31.33
N LEU A 198 30.50 -15.73 -32.57
CA LEU A 198 29.13 -15.87 -33.08
C LEU A 198 28.31 -16.93 -32.33
N ASN A 199 28.95 -18.02 -31.92
CA ASN A 199 28.30 -19.06 -31.11
C ASN A 199 27.96 -18.53 -29.71
N GLU A 200 28.87 -17.80 -29.07
CA GLU A 200 28.60 -17.13 -27.80
C GLU A 200 27.46 -16.11 -27.92
N MET A 201 27.44 -15.30 -28.98
CA MET A 201 26.33 -14.37 -29.27
C MET A 201 24.99 -15.10 -29.39
N SER A 202 24.97 -16.27 -30.03
CA SER A 202 23.76 -17.08 -30.18
C SER A 202 23.25 -17.58 -28.83
N VAL A 203 24.15 -18.00 -27.93
CA VAL A 203 23.81 -18.42 -26.56
C VAL A 203 23.24 -17.27 -25.74
N VAL A 204 23.87 -16.09 -25.81
CA VAL A 204 23.39 -14.88 -25.13
C VAL A 204 21.99 -14.51 -25.62
N THR A 205 21.75 -14.56 -26.93
CA THR A 205 20.45 -14.22 -27.51
C THR A 205 19.36 -15.23 -27.10
N ARG A 206 19.69 -16.53 -27.00
CA ARG A 206 18.78 -17.54 -26.45
C ARG A 206 18.42 -17.26 -24.99
N THR A 207 19.39 -16.85 -24.17
CA THR A 207 19.19 -16.46 -22.77
C THR A 207 18.17 -15.32 -22.65
N VAL A 208 18.29 -14.29 -23.49
CA VAL A 208 17.32 -13.18 -23.51
C VAL A 208 15.92 -13.65 -23.90
N ARG A 209 15.80 -14.57 -24.88
CA ARG A 209 14.52 -15.14 -25.30
C ARG A 209 13.85 -15.94 -24.19
N GLU A 210 14.60 -16.77 -23.47
CA GLU A 210 14.11 -17.56 -22.34
C GLU A 210 13.65 -16.65 -21.19
N ALA A 211 14.45 -15.64 -20.85
CA ALA A 211 14.08 -14.64 -19.85
C ALA A 211 12.79 -13.88 -20.21
N LYS A 212 12.62 -13.51 -21.50
CA LYS A 212 11.38 -12.89 -21.99
C LYS A 212 10.16 -13.78 -21.77
N LYS A 213 10.24 -15.07 -22.11
CA LYS A 213 9.14 -16.03 -21.88
C LYS A 213 8.78 -16.13 -20.40
N SER A 214 9.80 -16.16 -19.53
CA SER A 214 9.59 -16.19 -18.09
C SER A 214 8.89 -14.93 -17.58
N ILE A 215 9.25 -13.73 -18.08
CA ILE A 215 8.53 -12.48 -17.75
C ILE A 215 7.05 -12.58 -18.13
N GLN A 216 6.71 -13.07 -19.32
CA GLN A 216 5.33 -13.21 -19.80
C GLN A 216 4.50 -14.18 -18.93
N MET A 217 5.11 -15.28 -18.51
CA MET A 217 4.48 -16.22 -17.58
C MET A 217 4.19 -15.56 -16.23
N HIS A 218 5.16 -14.89 -15.63
CA HIS A 218 4.98 -14.23 -14.33
C HIS A 218 4.04 -13.01 -14.39
N GLU A 219 3.98 -12.31 -15.52
CA GLU A 219 2.98 -11.29 -15.80
C GLU A 219 1.57 -11.89 -15.83
N SER A 220 1.39 -13.03 -16.51
CA SER A 220 0.10 -13.73 -16.56
C SER A 220 -0.35 -14.14 -15.15
N HIS A 221 0.56 -14.72 -14.34
CA HIS A 221 0.27 -15.03 -12.94
C HIS A 221 -0.04 -13.77 -12.11
N PHE A 222 0.64 -12.65 -12.36
CA PHE A 222 0.34 -11.39 -11.70
C PHE A 222 -1.09 -10.92 -12.05
N LEU A 223 -1.47 -10.98 -13.33
CA LEU A 223 -2.80 -10.57 -13.80
C LEU A 223 -3.90 -11.44 -13.20
N GLU A 224 -3.69 -12.75 -13.13
CA GLU A 224 -4.63 -13.70 -12.54
C GLU A 224 -4.85 -13.42 -11.06
N LYS A 225 -3.77 -13.33 -10.28
CA LYS A 225 -3.83 -13.05 -8.83
C LYS A 225 -4.43 -11.67 -8.53
N THR A 226 -4.36 -10.72 -9.47
CA THR A 226 -4.85 -9.35 -9.29
C THR A 226 -6.15 -9.06 -10.06
N LYS A 227 -6.84 -10.06 -10.60
CA LYS A 227 -8.00 -9.86 -11.50
C LYS A 227 -9.07 -8.93 -10.91
N ASN A 228 -9.36 -9.08 -9.62
CA ASN A 228 -10.41 -8.33 -8.91
C ASN A 228 -9.88 -7.13 -8.12
N HIS A 229 -8.62 -6.72 -8.35
CA HIS A 229 -7.96 -5.66 -7.62
C HIS A 229 -7.57 -4.53 -8.58
N GLU A 230 -8.15 -3.34 -8.40
CA GLU A 230 -7.76 -2.14 -9.14
C GLU A 230 -6.40 -1.60 -8.64
N LYS A 231 -6.22 -1.62 -7.32
CA LYS A 231 -4.99 -1.26 -6.63
C LYS A 231 -4.36 -2.50 -6.02
N VAL A 232 -3.07 -2.70 -6.28
CA VAL A 232 -2.36 -3.93 -5.89
C VAL A 232 -1.29 -3.58 -4.86
N TRP A 233 -1.23 -4.36 -3.77
CA TRP A 233 -0.19 -4.20 -2.76
C TRP A 233 0.98 -5.15 -3.01
N THR A 234 2.18 -4.60 -2.93
CA THR A 234 3.45 -5.29 -3.17
C THR A 234 4.30 -5.26 -1.91
N GLY A 235 5.18 -6.26 -1.75
CA GLY A 235 6.04 -6.43 -0.60
C GLY A 235 6.17 -7.91 -0.26
N GLU A 236 7.06 -8.25 0.68
CA GLU A 236 7.15 -9.63 1.17
C GLU A 236 5.80 -10.12 1.70
N ASN A 237 5.47 -11.40 1.51
CA ASN A 237 4.21 -11.99 1.96
C ASN A 237 2.92 -11.44 1.29
N THR A 238 3.03 -10.69 0.18
CA THR A 238 1.87 -10.38 -0.67
C THR A 238 1.65 -11.41 -1.79
N ILE A 239 0.42 -11.54 -2.26
CA ILE A 239 0.00 -12.47 -3.33
C ILE A 239 0.82 -12.30 -4.63
N VAL A 240 1.31 -11.09 -4.90
CA VAL A 240 2.07 -10.75 -6.12
C VAL A 240 3.58 -10.78 -5.94
N ASN A 241 4.09 -10.98 -4.72
CA ASN A 241 5.50 -10.83 -4.40
C ASN A 241 6.40 -11.70 -5.29
N GLU A 242 6.05 -12.98 -5.43
CA GLU A 242 6.79 -13.96 -6.22
C GLU A 242 6.92 -13.51 -7.70
N SER A 243 5.81 -13.15 -8.34
CA SER A 243 5.81 -12.67 -9.72
C SER A 243 6.71 -11.45 -9.89
N LEU A 244 6.68 -10.50 -8.95
CA LEU A 244 7.50 -9.29 -9.03
C LEU A 244 8.99 -9.58 -8.83
N ILE A 245 9.34 -10.49 -7.93
CA ILE A 245 10.73 -10.92 -7.72
C ILE A 245 11.28 -11.59 -8.97
N GLU A 246 10.54 -12.52 -9.55
CA GLU A 246 10.98 -13.23 -10.75
C GLU A 246 11.06 -12.30 -11.97
N ILE A 247 10.08 -11.42 -12.19
CA ILE A 247 10.17 -10.40 -13.26
C ILE A 247 11.44 -9.55 -13.10
N LYS A 248 11.72 -9.04 -11.88
CA LYS A 248 12.94 -8.25 -11.63
C LYS A 248 14.22 -9.04 -11.90
N LYS A 249 14.25 -10.32 -11.54
CA LYS A 249 15.38 -11.23 -11.80
C LYS A 249 15.60 -11.43 -13.29
N GLN A 250 14.54 -11.71 -14.06
CA GLN A 250 14.64 -11.85 -15.52
C GLN A 250 15.09 -10.56 -16.21
N ILE A 251 14.63 -9.39 -15.73
CA ILE A 251 15.12 -8.09 -16.22
C ILE A 251 16.64 -7.93 -16.01
N ARG A 252 17.17 -8.37 -14.85
CA ARG A 252 18.63 -8.34 -14.61
C ARG A 252 19.39 -9.26 -15.56
N ILE A 253 18.86 -10.46 -15.81
CA ILE A 253 19.44 -11.41 -16.78
C ILE A 253 19.51 -10.77 -18.17
N ILE A 254 18.42 -10.14 -18.62
CA ILE A 254 18.38 -9.44 -19.92
C ILE A 254 19.43 -8.33 -19.99
N LYS A 255 19.54 -7.49 -18.95
CA LYS A 255 20.55 -6.40 -18.92
C LYS A 255 21.98 -6.93 -18.99
N SER A 256 22.28 -8.01 -18.25
CA SER A 256 23.60 -8.65 -18.27
C SER A 256 23.90 -9.24 -19.65
N ALA A 257 22.92 -9.92 -20.26
CA ALA A 257 23.04 -10.50 -21.59
C ALA A 257 23.25 -9.43 -22.67
N GLN A 258 22.54 -8.30 -22.59
CA GLN A 258 22.75 -7.16 -23.49
C GLN A 258 24.18 -6.59 -23.40
N ALA A 259 24.71 -6.44 -22.18
CA ALA A 259 26.09 -5.98 -21.99
C ALA A 259 27.10 -6.97 -22.59
N GLN A 260 26.92 -8.27 -22.34
CA GLN A 260 27.77 -9.31 -22.92
C GLN A 260 27.71 -9.32 -24.46
N PHE A 261 26.51 -9.19 -25.03
CA PHE A 261 26.32 -9.12 -26.47
C PHE A 261 27.09 -7.94 -27.10
N ASN A 262 27.04 -6.77 -26.47
CA ASN A 262 27.76 -5.59 -26.94
C ASN A 262 29.28 -5.78 -26.91
N THR A 263 29.82 -6.47 -25.89
CA THR A 263 31.24 -6.82 -25.84
C THR A 263 31.62 -7.79 -26.94
N LEU A 264 30.83 -8.84 -27.17
CA LEU A 264 31.05 -9.80 -28.25
C LEU A 264 31.00 -9.12 -29.63
N SER A 265 30.08 -8.18 -29.81
CA SER A 265 29.96 -7.41 -31.06
C SER A 265 31.19 -6.57 -31.35
N LYS A 266 31.78 -5.95 -30.32
CA LYS A 266 33.07 -5.25 -30.47
C LYS A 266 34.19 -6.21 -30.84
N ASN A 267 34.29 -7.36 -30.18
CA ASN A 267 35.33 -8.35 -30.45
C ASN A 267 35.23 -8.97 -31.84
N LEU A 268 34.02 -9.07 -32.39
CA LEU A 268 33.80 -9.56 -33.75
C LEU A 268 34.35 -8.61 -34.82
N ASN A 269 34.40 -7.31 -34.52
CA ASN A 269 34.88 -6.24 -35.41
C ASN A 269 36.39 -5.95 -35.26
N ILE A 270 37.09 -6.69 -34.40
CA ILE A 270 38.56 -6.74 -34.31
C ILE A 270 39.05 -7.83 -35.29
#